data_AF-A0A9P8E5F7-F1
#
_entry.id   AF-A0A9P8E5F7-F1
#
_cell.length_a   1.000
_cell.length_b   1.000
_cell.length_c   1.000
_cell.angle_alpha   90.00
_cell.angle_beta   90.00
_cell.angle_gamma   90.00
#
_symmetry.space_group_name_H-M   'P 1'
#
loop_
_entity.id
_entity.type
_entity.pdbx_description
1 polymer ?
#
loop_
_entity_poly.entity_id
_entity_poly.type
_entity_poly.pdbx_seq_one_letter_code
_entity_poly.pdbx_strand_id
1 'polypeptide(L)'
;MSSSLSTLYPSLTPQTFSSLPILETWTSTKDWAKQNLNTCMNTLDHGFGMYTADTAKTLVAVLGPKAVEEVKPVVEEAEKHVEGKEWDEERQRWI
;
A
#
# COMPACT_ATOMS: atom_id res chain seq x y z
N MET A 1 22.22 -3.69 -6.09
CA MET A 1 21.05 -4.36 -5.48
C MET A 1 19.74 -3.66 -5.90
N SER A 2 19.36 -3.62 -7.18
CA SER A 2 18.25 -2.72 -7.64
C SER A 2 17.34 -3.28 -8.74
N SER A 3 17.50 -4.54 -9.16
CA SER A 3 16.68 -5.09 -10.25
C SER A 3 15.21 -5.29 -9.87
N SER A 4 14.93 -5.70 -8.63
CA SER A 4 13.57 -6.07 -8.22
C SER A 4 12.65 -4.86 -8.00
N LEU A 5 13.14 -3.79 -7.36
CA LEU A 5 12.33 -2.59 -7.09
C LEU A 5 11.98 -1.82 -8.37
N SER A 6 12.95 -1.66 -9.28
CA SER A 6 12.72 -0.99 -10.57
C SER A 6 11.73 -1.78 -11.45
N THR A 7 11.64 -3.10 -11.26
CA THR A 7 10.66 -3.94 -11.95
C THR A 7 9.27 -3.82 -11.32
N LEU A 8 9.18 -3.71 -10.00
CA LEU A 8 7.92 -3.55 -9.28
C LEU A 8 7.30 -2.15 -9.46
N TYR A 9 8.14 -1.13 -9.57
CA TYR A 9 7.72 0.27 -9.61
C TYR A 9 8.35 1.01 -10.80
N PRO A 10 7.94 0.70 -12.04
CA PRO A 10 8.47 1.34 -13.24
C PRO A 10 8.19 2.85 -13.30
N SER A 11 7.17 3.35 -12.59
CA SER A 11 6.88 4.79 -12.51
C SER A 11 7.84 5.56 -11.59
N LEU A 12 8.57 4.87 -10.72
CA LEU A 12 9.47 5.49 -9.75
C LEU A 12 10.88 5.64 -10.30
N THR A 13 11.48 6.79 -10.00
CA THR A 13 12.85 7.09 -10.41
C THR A 13 13.85 6.55 -9.37
N PRO A 14 15.11 6.26 -9.77
CA PRO A 14 16.21 5.97 -8.85
C PRO A 14 16.37 7.00 -7.73
N GLN A 15 16.06 8.26 -8.02
CA GLN A 15 16.05 9.34 -7.04
C GLN A 15 14.98 9.14 -5.97
N THR A 16 13.78 8.69 -6.36
CA THR A 16 12.68 8.43 -5.43
C THR A 16 13.08 7.36 -4.42
N PHE A 17 13.64 6.25 -4.89
CA PHE A 17 14.15 5.18 -4.02
C PHE A 17 15.28 5.61 -3.09
N SER A 18 16.08 6.59 -3.51
CA SER A 18 17.15 7.16 -2.68
C SER A 18 16.62 8.15 -1.63
N SER A 19 15.45 8.76 -1.88
CA SER A 19 14.86 9.80 -1.05
C SER A 19 13.81 9.30 -0.06
N LEU A 20 13.18 8.16 -0.35
CA LEU A 20 12.12 7.58 0.46
C LEU A 20 12.58 6.29 1.13
N PRO A 21 12.10 6.00 2.35
CA PRO A 21 12.37 4.72 2.99
C PRO A 21 11.74 3.57 2.18
N ILE A 22 12.49 2.48 2.06
CA ILE A 22 12.02 1.21 1.50
C ILE A 22 11.74 0.26 2.66
N LEU A 23 10.49 -0.17 2.76
CA LEU A 23 9.98 -1.02 3.85
C LEU A 23 10.02 -2.47 3.37
N GLU A 24 11.13 -3.16 3.64
CA GLU A 24 11.43 -4.48 3.06
C GLU A 24 10.46 -5.60 3.45
N THR A 25 9.82 -5.53 4.62
CA THR A 25 8.90 -6.57 5.13
C THR A 25 7.56 -5.99 5.57
N TRP A 26 6.53 -6.84 5.69
CA TRP A 26 5.26 -6.38 6.23
C TRP A 26 5.36 -5.96 7.70
N THR A 27 6.18 -6.64 8.48
CA THR A 27 6.45 -6.26 9.88
C THR A 27 7.07 -4.88 9.98
N SER A 28 8.13 -4.59 9.20
CA SER A 28 8.73 -3.25 9.15
C SER A 28 7.74 -2.19 8.68
N THR A 29 6.85 -2.54 7.76
CA THR A 29 5.82 -1.63 7.26
C THR A 29 4.85 -1.25 8.37
N LYS A 30 4.34 -2.23 9.14
CA LYS A 30 3.45 -1.99 10.27
C LYS A 30 4.11 -1.17 11.37
N ASP A 31 5.36 -1.45 11.70
CA ASP A 31 6.07 -0.72 12.75
C ASP A 31 6.37 0.72 12.34
N TRP A 32 6.70 0.94 11.06
CA TRP A 32 6.82 2.28 10.50
C TRP A 32 5.47 3.02 10.52
N ALA A 33 4.37 2.38 10.12
CA ALA A 33 3.03 2.98 10.12
C ALA A 33 2.56 3.39 11.53
N LYS A 34 2.89 2.61 12.57
CA LYS A 34 2.60 2.99 13.98
C LYS A 34 3.27 4.29 14.41
N GLN A 35 4.42 4.63 13.81
CA GLN A 35 5.14 5.87 14.08
C GLN A 35 4.67 7.02 13.17
N ASN A 36 4.00 6.70 12.06
CA ASN A 36 3.56 7.64 11.02
C ASN A 36 2.03 7.55 10.87
N LEU A 37 1.31 7.97 11.90
CA LEU A 37 -0.14 7.75 12.04
C LEU A 37 -1.00 8.42 10.95
N ASN A 38 -0.50 9.46 10.28
CA ASN A 38 -1.21 10.14 9.18
C ASN A 38 -0.83 9.55 7.81
N THR A 39 -0.76 8.22 7.72
CA THR A 39 -0.41 7.51 6.49
C THR A 39 -1.38 6.38 6.19
N CYS A 40 -1.55 6.10 4.90
CA CYS A 40 -2.33 4.97 4.40
C CYS A 40 -1.51 4.20 3.37
N MET A 41 -1.81 2.91 3.21
CA MET A 41 -1.23 2.09 2.16
C MET A 41 -2.13 2.11 0.93
N ASN A 42 -1.54 2.26 -0.26
CA ASN A 42 -2.28 2.19 -1.52
C ASN A 42 -1.46 1.48 -2.61
N THR A 43 -2.13 0.98 -3.63
CA THR A 43 -1.50 0.32 -4.79
C THR A 43 -0.63 1.31 -5.56
N LEU A 44 0.54 0.87 -6.01
CA LEU A 44 1.43 1.63 -6.88
C LEU A 44 2.07 0.69 -7.91
N ASP A 45 1.78 0.92 -9.19
CA ASP A 45 2.17 0.05 -10.30
C ASP A 45 1.85 -1.44 -10.04
N HIS A 46 2.87 -2.24 -9.71
CA HIS A 46 2.76 -3.67 -9.42
C HIS A 46 2.97 -4.01 -7.93
N GLY A 47 3.13 -3.00 -7.08
CA GLY A 47 3.34 -3.14 -5.65
C GLY A 47 2.49 -2.17 -4.84
N PHE A 48 3.05 -1.70 -3.72
CA PHE A 48 2.36 -0.87 -2.75
C PHE A 48 3.24 0.28 -2.27
N GLY A 49 2.61 1.40 -1.96
CA GLY A 49 3.25 2.57 -1.37
C GLY A 49 2.50 3.05 -0.13
N MET A 50 3.22 3.69 0.78
CA MET A 50 2.62 4.47 1.86
C MET A 50 2.44 5.91 1.39
N TYR A 51 1.25 6.46 1.61
CA TYR A 51 0.88 7.81 1.23
C TYR A 51 0.40 8.60 2.45
N THR A 52 0.45 9.93 2.38
CA THR A 52 -0.23 10.78 3.36
C THR A 52 -1.74 10.55 3.34
N ALA A 53 -2.37 10.28 4.48
CA ALA A 53 -3.78 9.91 4.53
C ALA A 53 -4.71 11.05 4.10
N ASP A 54 -4.31 12.32 4.31
CA ASP A 54 -5.13 13.50 3.97
C ASP A 54 -5.49 13.59 2.48
N THR A 55 -4.56 13.18 1.61
CA THR A 55 -4.72 13.36 0.16
C THR A 55 -4.56 12.08 -0.65
N ALA A 56 -3.91 11.05 -0.08
CA ALA A 56 -3.46 9.85 -0.78
C ALA A 56 -2.64 10.14 -2.07
N LYS A 57 -2.07 11.35 -2.21
CA LYS A 57 -1.32 11.79 -3.39
C LYS A 57 0.19 11.83 -3.18
N THR A 58 0.63 12.02 -1.93
CA THR A 58 2.04 12.16 -1.61
C THR A 58 2.58 10.83 -1.11
N LEU A 59 3.46 10.21 -1.91
CA LEU A 59 4.19 8.99 -1.55
C LEU A 59 5.25 9.33 -0.49
N VAL A 60 5.25 8.59 0.63
CA VAL A 60 6.13 8.82 1.79
C VAL A 60 6.98 7.60 2.15
N ALA A 61 6.63 6.41 1.67
CA ALA A 61 7.48 5.22 1.74
C ALA A 61 7.09 4.23 0.63
N VAL A 62 8.01 3.35 0.26
CA VAL A 62 7.79 2.30 -0.75
C VAL A 62 7.89 0.93 -0.09
N LEU A 63 7.01 -0.01 -0.43
CA LEU A 63 7.13 -1.38 0.07
C LEU A 63 8.17 -2.15 -0.75
N GLY A 64 9.06 -2.86 -0.08
CA GLY A 64 10.02 -3.75 -0.73
C GLY A 64 9.36 -4.99 -1.32
N PRO A 65 10.06 -5.75 -2.18
CA PRO A 65 9.49 -6.92 -2.87
C PRO A 65 8.88 -7.95 -1.91
N LYS A 66 9.57 -8.23 -0.79
CA LYS A 66 9.08 -9.18 0.20
C LYS A 66 7.84 -8.68 0.95
N ALA A 67 7.77 -7.39 1.26
CA ALA A 67 6.56 -6.79 1.83
C ALA A 67 5.36 -6.89 0.86
N VAL A 68 5.59 -6.67 -0.44
CA VAL A 68 4.55 -6.81 -1.46
C VAL A 68 4.03 -8.26 -1.53
N GLU A 69 4.93 -9.25 -1.53
CA GLU A 69 4.55 -10.67 -1.52
C GLU A 69 3.72 -11.05 -0.28
N GLU A 70 4.06 -10.50 0.89
CA GLU A 70 3.35 -10.75 2.15
C GLU A 70 1.98 -10.04 2.21
N VAL A 71 1.85 -8.86 1.61
CA VAL A 71 0.63 -8.02 1.65
C VAL A 71 -0.38 -8.41 0.57
N LYS A 72 0.09 -8.76 -0.63
CA LYS A 72 -0.75 -9.06 -1.79
C LYS A 72 -1.92 -10.01 -1.50
N PRO A 73 -1.73 -11.18 -0.85
CA PRO A 73 -2.87 -12.07 -0.57
C PRO A 73 -3.90 -11.47 0.39
N VAL A 74 -3.47 -10.62 1.33
CA VAL A 74 -4.36 -9.94 2.28
C VAL A 74 -5.23 -8.90 1.58
N VAL A 75 -4.64 -8.14 0.64
CA VAL A 75 -5.37 -7.14 -0.16
C VAL A 75 -6.35 -7.83 -1.11
N GLU A 76 -5.91 -8.87 -1.82
CA GLU A 76 -6.79 -9.65 -2.71
C GLU A 76 -7.97 -10.30 -1.95
N GLU A 77 -7.74 -10.75 -0.72
CA GLU A 77 -8.83 -11.25 0.14
C GLU A 77 -9.77 -10.12 0.57
N ALA A 78 -9.24 -8.96 0.97
CA ALA A 78 -10.06 -7.81 1.34
C ALA A 78 -10.92 -7.29 0.18
N GLU A 79 -10.38 -7.23 -1.04
CA GLU A 79 -11.11 -6.81 -2.25
C GLU A 79 -12.28 -7.76 -2.56
N LYS A 80 -12.07 -9.08 -2.45
CA LYS A 80 -13.15 -10.07 -2.61
C LYS A 80 -14.28 -9.88 -1.61
N HIS A 81 -13.97 -9.45 -0.39
CA HIS A 81 -14.98 -9.15 0.63
C HIS A 81 -15.70 -7.82 0.40
N VAL A 82 -15.09 -6.88 -0.32
CA VAL A 82 -15.72 -5.62 -0.73
C VAL A 82 -16.64 -5.87 -1.93
N GLU A 83 -16.23 -6.68 -2.90
CA GLU A 83 -17.10 -7.09 -4.03
C GLU A 83 -18.23 -8.02 -3.58
N GLY A 84 -18.04 -8.79 -2.51
CA GLY A 84 -19.09 -9.64 -1.90
C GLY A 84 -20.03 -8.91 -0.96
N LYS A 85 -19.79 -7.62 -0.65
CA LYS A 85 -20.72 -6.76 0.06
C LYS A 85 -21.27 -5.74 -0.92
N GLU A 86 -22.31 -6.16 -1.62
CA GLU A 86 -23.38 -5.27 -2.06
C GLU A 86 -23.59 -4.19 -1.00
N TRP A 87 -23.27 -2.97 -1.39
CA TRP A 87 -23.46 -1.76 -0.64
C TRP A 87 -24.95 -1.36 -0.60
N ASP A 88 -25.88 -2.33 -0.55
CA ASP A 88 -27.25 -2.13 -1.05
C ASP A 88 -28.42 -2.48 -0.13
N GLU A 89 -28.28 -3.12 1.04
CA GLU A 89 -29.50 -3.49 1.81
C GLU A 89 -29.60 -2.95 3.25
N GLU A 90 -28.50 -2.59 3.92
CA GLU A 90 -28.60 -2.19 5.34
C GLU A 90 -28.92 -0.70 5.56
N ARG A 91 -28.78 0.16 4.54
CA ARG A 91 -29.08 1.60 4.65
C ARG A 91 -30.55 1.97 4.45
N GLN A 92 -31.33 1.15 3.75
CA GLN A 92 -32.76 1.41 3.55
C GLN A 92 -33.64 1.00 4.74
N ARG A 93 -33.09 0.33 5.77
CA ARG A 93 -33.84 -0.03 6.98
C ARG A 93 -33.99 1.10 8.02
N TRP A 94 -33.36 2.25 7.79
CA TRP A 94 -33.37 3.39 8.71
C TRP A 94 -33.85 4.71 8.06
N ILE A 95 -34.55 4.64 6.92
CA ILE A 95 -35.35 5.75 6.38
C ILE A 95 -36.83 5.36 6.46
#